data_AF-A0A8C8GHL0-F1
#
_entry.id   AF-A0A8C8GHL0-F1
#
_cell.length_a   1.000
_cell.length_b   1.000
_cell.length_c   1.000
_cell.angle_alpha   90.00
_cell.angle_beta   90.00
_cell.angle_gamma   90.00
#
_symmetry.space_group_name_H-M   'P 1'
#
loop_
_entity.id
_entity.type
_entity.pdbx_description
1 polymer ?
#
loop_
_entity_poly.entity_id
_entity_poly.type
_entity_poly.pdbx_seq_one_letter_code
_entity_poly.pdbx_strand_id
1 'polypeptide(L)'
;MFRKVKKRHSSSSSQSSEISTKSKSVDSSLGGLSRSSTVASLDTDSTKSSGHSAASETCAEFRVKYVGAIEKLPFEMSKTLQEPLELINYIDAAQQDGKLPFVPGEEEMVLGVSKYGVKVASMDQCDVLHRHPLYLIMRMLCYDDGLGAGKNLLALKTTDAKQQDCSIWVYQCSSAEQAQAICKVLSASFDCVLTSEKS
;
A
#
# COMPACT_ATOMS: atom_id res chain seq x y z
N MET A 1 7.00 63.92 20.62
CA MET A 1 8.43 63.87 21.00
C MET A 1 9.13 62.83 20.14
N PHE A 2 10.10 63.28 19.34
CA PHE A 2 10.87 62.48 18.39
C PHE A 2 12.06 61.80 19.06
N ARG A 3 12.42 60.56 18.66
CA ARG A 3 13.81 60.16 18.39
C ARG A 3 13.88 59.14 17.24
N LYS A 4 14.58 59.56 16.19
CA LYS A 4 15.04 58.83 15.00
C LYS A 4 16.50 58.41 15.23
N VAL A 5 17.07 57.62 14.29
CA VAL A 5 18.51 57.27 14.03
C VAL A 5 18.79 55.78 14.35
N LYS A 6 19.48 54.93 13.55
CA LYS A 6 20.40 55.06 12.40
C LYS A 6 20.40 53.79 11.53
N LYS A 7 20.66 53.97 10.23
CA LYS A 7 20.95 52.95 9.21
C LYS A 7 22.45 52.58 9.23
N ARG A 8 22.82 51.31 8.98
CA ARG A 8 24.10 50.95 8.35
C ARG A 8 23.91 49.80 7.37
N HIS A 9 24.41 50.02 6.17
CA HIS A 9 24.64 49.04 5.11
C HIS A 9 26.06 48.50 5.26
N SER A 10 26.31 47.26 4.84
CA SER A 10 27.63 46.80 4.43
C SER A 10 27.47 45.66 3.43
N SER A 11 28.03 45.88 2.24
CA SER A 11 28.18 44.95 1.13
C SER A 11 29.64 44.48 1.03
N SER A 12 29.84 43.23 0.60
CA SER A 12 31.04 42.63 -0.01
C SER A 12 30.58 41.22 -0.44
N SER A 13 30.61 40.70 -1.67
CA SER A 13 31.50 40.69 -2.85
C SER A 13 32.91 40.13 -2.61
N SER A 14 33.18 38.94 -3.18
CA SER A 14 34.40 38.42 -3.87
C SER A 14 34.16 36.93 -4.22
N GLN A 15 33.96 36.55 -5.49
CA GLN A 15 34.96 36.16 -6.52
C GLN A 15 35.59 34.75 -6.37
N SER A 16 35.10 33.82 -7.20
CA SER A 16 35.79 32.90 -8.14
C SER A 16 37.11 32.21 -7.78
N SER A 17 37.16 30.90 -8.02
CA SER A 17 38.28 30.24 -8.72
C SER A 17 37.89 28.84 -9.22
N GLU A 18 38.25 28.57 -10.47
CA GLU A 18 38.14 27.33 -11.25
C GLU A 18 39.08 26.24 -10.72
N ILE A 19 38.72 24.95 -10.89
CA ILE A 19 39.72 23.94 -11.27
C ILE A 19 39.11 22.80 -12.09
N SER A 20 39.75 22.57 -13.22
CA SER A 20 39.55 21.52 -14.21
C SER A 20 40.40 20.30 -13.84
N THR A 21 39.84 19.09 -13.83
CA THR A 21 40.59 17.89 -14.25
C THR A 21 39.69 16.86 -14.91
N LYS A 22 40.11 16.55 -16.13
CA LYS A 22 39.60 15.61 -17.12
C LYS A 22 39.84 14.17 -16.68
N SER A 23 38.78 13.37 -16.49
CA SER A 23 38.90 11.92 -16.33
C SER A 23 38.67 11.24 -17.67
N LYS A 24 39.73 10.65 -18.22
CA LYS A 24 39.75 9.95 -19.51
C LYS A 24 39.10 8.57 -19.39
N SER A 25 38.31 8.24 -20.40
CA SER A 25 37.60 7.01 -20.65
C SER A 25 38.50 5.93 -21.31
N VAL A 26 38.22 4.67 -20.96
CA VAL A 26 38.42 3.38 -21.65
C VAL A 26 39.64 3.19 -22.55
N ASP A 27 40.44 2.18 -22.21
CA ASP A 27 41.29 1.46 -23.16
C ASP A 27 40.82 0.01 -23.28
N SER A 28 40.79 -0.45 -24.52
CA SER A 28 40.37 -1.76 -24.99
C SER A 28 41.60 -2.51 -25.45
N SER A 29 41.77 -3.77 -25.03
CA SER A 29 42.72 -4.66 -25.70
C SER A 29 42.30 -6.12 -25.66
N LEU A 30 42.58 -6.75 -26.79
CA LEU A 30 42.20 -8.06 -27.30
C LEU A 30 43.04 -9.20 -26.69
N GLY A 31 42.42 -10.38 -26.64
CA GLY A 31 43.08 -11.69 -26.47
C GLY A 31 42.13 -12.65 -25.76
N GLY A 32 41.81 -13.84 -26.22
CA GLY A 32 42.25 -14.66 -27.33
C GLY A 32 41.86 -16.10 -26.99
N LEU A 33 41.56 -16.89 -28.04
CA LEU A 33 41.54 -18.36 -28.07
C LEU A 33 40.28 -19.11 -27.61
N SER A 34 39.50 -19.47 -28.62
CA SER A 34 38.76 -20.72 -28.89
C SER A 34 38.78 -21.86 -27.87
N ARG A 35 37.61 -22.50 -27.71
CA ARG A 35 37.43 -23.96 -27.87
C ARG A 35 35.94 -24.34 -28.03
N SER A 36 35.63 -24.95 -29.17
CA SER A 36 34.35 -25.57 -29.48
C SER A 36 34.03 -26.73 -28.54
N SER A 37 32.75 -26.87 -28.19
CA SER A 37 32.13 -28.18 -27.99
C SER A 37 30.69 -28.15 -28.46
N THR A 38 30.43 -28.98 -29.45
CA THR A 38 29.16 -29.29 -30.10
C THR A 38 28.16 -29.89 -29.11
N VAL A 39 26.92 -29.40 -29.09
CA VAL A 39 25.74 -30.23 -28.84
C VAL A 39 24.52 -29.59 -29.49
N ALA A 40 23.92 -30.34 -30.40
CA ALA A 40 22.68 -30.04 -31.09
C ALA A 40 21.49 -30.14 -30.14
N SER A 41 20.46 -29.30 -30.33
CA SER A 41 19.05 -29.71 -30.36
C SER A 41 18.11 -28.53 -30.67
N LEU A 42 17.53 -28.60 -31.87
CA LEU A 42 16.15 -28.25 -32.20
C LEU A 42 15.63 -26.85 -31.81
N ASP A 43 15.90 -25.86 -32.66
CA ASP A 43 15.06 -24.68 -32.75
C ASP A 43 13.74 -25.05 -33.43
N THR A 44 12.69 -25.24 -32.63
CA THR A 44 11.32 -25.32 -33.12
C THR A 44 10.85 -23.93 -33.56
N ASP A 45 10.49 -23.90 -34.83
CA ASP A 45 9.80 -22.87 -35.60
C ASP A 45 8.90 -21.94 -34.75
N SER A 46 9.31 -20.68 -34.62
CA SER A 46 8.48 -19.63 -34.03
C SER A 46 7.60 -19.02 -35.11
N THR A 47 6.45 -19.65 -35.37
CA THR A 47 5.34 -18.98 -36.06
C THR A 47 4.01 -19.19 -35.33
N LYS A 48 3.51 -18.07 -34.78
CA LYS A 48 2.12 -17.70 -34.46
C LYS A 48 1.19 -18.80 -33.89
N SER A 49 0.66 -18.57 -32.69
CA SER A 49 -0.79 -18.43 -32.54
C SER A 49 -1.19 -17.86 -31.17
N SER A 50 -2.26 -17.09 -31.23
CA SER A 50 -3.08 -16.56 -30.16
C SER A 50 -3.28 -17.54 -28.99
N GLY A 51 -2.79 -17.16 -27.82
CA GLY A 51 -3.14 -17.79 -26.55
C GLY A 51 -3.62 -16.71 -25.59
N HIS A 52 -4.93 -16.55 -25.54
CA HIS A 52 -5.68 -15.83 -24.51
C HIS A 52 -5.03 -16.09 -23.14
N SER A 53 -4.31 -15.12 -22.58
CA SER A 53 -3.78 -15.25 -21.21
C SER A 53 -4.97 -15.14 -20.28
N ALA A 54 -5.54 -16.29 -19.92
CA ALA A 54 -6.45 -16.44 -18.81
C ALA A 54 -5.93 -15.58 -17.66
N ALA A 55 -6.79 -14.69 -17.17
CA ALA A 55 -6.52 -13.77 -16.07
C ALA A 55 -5.61 -14.43 -15.03
N SER A 56 -4.32 -14.09 -15.04
CA SER A 56 -3.40 -14.47 -13.98
C SER A 56 -4.10 -14.05 -12.69
N GLU A 57 -4.38 -15.00 -11.80
CA GLU A 57 -5.07 -14.71 -10.55
C GLU A 57 -4.20 -13.77 -9.71
N THR A 58 -4.34 -12.46 -9.91
CA THR A 58 -3.48 -11.45 -9.30
C THR A 58 -3.86 -11.29 -7.83
N CYS A 59 -3.29 -12.16 -6.99
CA CYS A 59 -3.27 -12.00 -5.54
C CYS A 59 -2.04 -11.18 -5.17
N ALA A 60 -2.23 -10.05 -4.48
CA ALA A 60 -1.14 -9.24 -3.96
C ALA A 60 -1.09 -9.39 -2.43
N GLU A 61 0.09 -9.64 -1.89
CA GLU A 61 0.32 -9.84 -0.45
C GLU A 61 1.15 -8.71 0.13
N PHE A 62 0.76 -8.25 1.32
CA PHE A 62 1.37 -7.13 2.02
C PHE A 62 1.62 -7.49 3.48
N ARG A 63 2.75 -7.07 4.03
CA ARG A 63 3.03 -7.18 5.48
C ARG A 63 2.42 -5.98 6.19
N VAL A 64 1.55 -6.22 7.16
CA VAL A 64 0.88 -5.18 7.95
C VAL A 64 0.90 -5.55 9.43
N LYS A 65 0.69 -4.58 10.31
CA LYS A 65 0.45 -4.83 11.75
C LYS A 65 -1.03 -4.69 12.06
N TYR A 66 -1.56 -5.52 12.95
CA TYR A 66 -2.97 -5.44 13.34
C TYR A 66 -3.14 -4.51 14.55
N VAL A 67 -4.00 -3.50 14.41
CA VAL A 67 -4.31 -2.54 15.48
C VAL A 67 -5.46 -3.08 16.33
N GLY A 68 -6.51 -3.57 15.68
CA GLY A 68 -7.68 -4.12 16.36
C GLY A 68 -8.93 -4.09 15.48
N ALA A 69 -10.06 -4.43 16.10
CA ALA A 69 -11.35 -4.36 15.45
C ALA A 69 -12.45 -3.86 16.39
N ILE A 70 -13.47 -3.25 15.81
CA ILE A 70 -14.73 -2.90 16.46
C ILE A 70 -15.81 -3.70 15.73
N GLU A 71 -16.26 -4.77 16.37
CA GLU A 71 -17.19 -5.72 15.77
C GLU A 71 -18.64 -5.49 16.21
N LYS A 72 -19.59 -5.99 15.42
CA LYS A 72 -21.03 -6.02 15.74
C LYS A 72 -21.62 -4.64 16.10
N LEU A 73 -21.23 -3.63 15.33
CA LEU A 73 -21.84 -2.31 15.42
C LEU A 73 -23.24 -2.34 14.79
N PRO A 74 -24.27 -1.81 15.48
CA PRO A 74 -25.63 -1.82 14.95
C PRO A 74 -25.74 -1.10 13.61
N PHE A 75 -26.60 -1.59 12.71
CA PHE A 75 -26.80 -1.01 11.37
C PHE A 75 -27.03 0.50 11.36
N GLU A 76 -27.72 1.04 12.36
CA GLU A 76 -28.02 2.47 12.41
C GLU A 76 -26.74 3.32 12.51
N MET A 77 -25.74 2.84 13.25
CA MET A 77 -24.40 3.44 13.29
C MET A 77 -23.65 3.24 11.96
N SER A 78 -23.96 2.20 11.19
CA SER A 78 -23.35 2.01 9.88
C SER A 78 -23.75 3.13 8.90
N LYS A 79 -24.96 3.70 9.04
CA LYS A 79 -25.46 4.81 8.21
C LYS A 79 -24.77 6.14 8.53
N THR A 80 -24.45 6.37 9.80
CA THR A 80 -23.74 7.58 10.26
C THR A 80 -22.23 7.52 10.03
N LEU A 81 -21.72 6.40 9.53
CA LEU A 81 -20.33 6.21 9.13
C LEU A 81 -20.23 6.04 7.61
N GLN A 82 -21.06 6.79 6.87
CA GLN A 82 -21.08 6.75 5.41
C GLN A 82 -20.01 7.64 4.81
N GLU A 83 -19.58 8.71 5.48
CA GLU A 83 -18.52 9.58 4.98
C GLU A 83 -17.13 9.13 5.47
N PRO A 84 -16.07 9.32 4.67
CA PRO A 84 -14.72 8.93 5.07
C PRO A 84 -14.27 9.55 6.39
N LEU A 85 -14.57 10.84 6.58
CA LEU A 85 -14.18 11.59 7.77
C LEU A 85 -14.93 11.13 9.03
N GLU A 86 -16.18 10.67 8.89
CA GLU A 86 -16.94 10.12 10.01
C GLU A 86 -16.32 8.81 10.50
N LEU A 87 -15.89 7.94 9.58
CA LEU A 87 -15.21 6.69 9.92
C LEU A 87 -13.87 6.94 10.60
N ILE A 88 -13.07 7.90 10.11
CA ILE A 88 -11.81 8.30 10.74
C ILE A 88 -12.07 8.82 12.16
N ASN A 89 -12.98 9.80 12.32
CA ASN A 89 -13.31 10.37 13.61
C ASN A 89 -13.85 9.32 14.61
N TYR A 90 -14.58 8.31 14.11
CA TYR A 90 -15.06 7.22 14.95
C TYR A 90 -13.92 6.32 15.45
N ILE A 91 -12.93 6.03 14.61
CA ILE A 91 -11.74 5.25 15.00
C ILE A 91 -10.91 6.05 16.01
N ASP A 92 -10.71 7.36 15.77
CA ASP A 92 -9.97 8.22 16.68
C ASP A 92 -10.64 8.29 18.07
N ALA A 93 -11.96 8.44 18.10
CA ALA A 93 -12.74 8.39 19.34
C ALA A 93 -12.62 7.02 20.04
N ALA A 94 -12.64 5.92 19.28
CA ALA A 94 -12.45 4.58 19.83
C ALA A 94 -11.05 4.37 20.42
N GLN A 95 -10.01 5.00 19.84
CA GLN A 95 -8.67 4.98 20.41
C GLN A 95 -8.58 5.80 21.71
N GLN A 96 -9.19 6.99 21.73
CA GLN A 96 -9.28 7.84 22.93
C GLN A 96 -10.05 7.15 24.07
N ASP A 97 -11.10 6.42 23.74
CA ASP A 97 -11.90 5.61 24.67
C ASP A 97 -11.17 4.33 25.14
N GLY A 98 -10.00 4.01 24.57
CA GLY A 98 -9.25 2.78 24.88
C GLY A 98 -9.86 1.49 24.32
N LYS A 99 -10.81 1.58 23.37
CA LYS A 99 -11.38 0.42 22.66
C LYS A 99 -10.43 -0.12 21.59
N LEU A 100 -9.58 0.75 21.03
CA LEU A 100 -8.49 0.41 20.13
C LEU A 100 -7.18 1.01 20.67
N PRO A 101 -6.03 0.33 20.52
CA PRO A 101 -4.75 0.93 20.84
C PRO A 101 -4.37 1.99 19.78
N PHE A 102 -3.60 2.99 20.20
CA PHE A 102 -2.97 3.96 19.27
C PHE A 102 -1.83 3.32 18.46
N VAL A 103 -1.09 2.40 19.09
CA VAL A 103 0.06 1.73 18.48
C VAL A 103 -0.19 0.21 18.51
N PRO A 104 -0.14 -0.48 17.36
CA PRO A 104 -0.30 -1.93 17.31
C PRO A 104 0.86 -2.66 17.98
N GLY A 105 0.69 -3.96 18.22
CA GLY A 105 1.79 -4.83 18.65
C GLY A 105 2.90 -4.95 17.60
N GLU A 106 3.99 -5.62 17.97
CA GLU A 106 5.13 -5.83 17.07
C GLU A 106 4.91 -6.92 16.02
N GLU A 107 3.93 -7.79 16.23
CA GLU A 107 3.61 -8.90 15.32
C GLU A 107 3.10 -8.39 13.97
N GLU A 108 3.78 -8.81 12.90
CA GLU A 108 3.34 -8.58 11.53
C GLU A 108 2.41 -9.72 11.06
N MET A 109 1.60 -9.42 10.06
CA MET A 109 0.65 -10.32 9.42
C MET A 109 0.73 -10.19 7.91
N VAL A 110 0.30 -11.22 7.20
CA VAL A 110 0.14 -11.18 5.74
C VAL A 110 -1.29 -10.82 5.40
N LEU A 111 -1.48 -9.63 4.80
CA LEU A 111 -2.74 -9.17 4.22
C LEU A 111 -2.69 -9.42 2.69
N GLY A 112 -3.44 -10.40 2.23
CA GLY A 112 -3.63 -10.72 0.83
C GLY A 112 -4.89 -10.08 0.26
N VAL A 113 -4.79 -9.42 -0.89
CA VAL A 113 -5.90 -8.83 -1.63
C VAL A 113 -6.04 -9.53 -2.98
N SER A 114 -7.26 -9.94 -3.33
CA SER A 114 -7.58 -10.60 -4.60
C SER A 114 -9.04 -10.36 -5.00
N LYS A 115 -9.44 -10.89 -6.18
CA LYS A 115 -10.85 -10.91 -6.62
C LYS A 115 -11.82 -11.57 -5.62
N TYR A 116 -11.32 -12.38 -4.68
CA TYR A 116 -12.13 -13.02 -3.65
C TYR A 116 -12.37 -12.13 -2.41
N GLY A 117 -11.59 -11.06 -2.24
CA GLY A 117 -11.63 -10.17 -1.09
C GLY A 117 -10.28 -10.02 -0.40
N VAL A 118 -10.31 -9.78 0.91
CA VAL A 118 -9.12 -9.59 1.76
C VAL A 118 -8.95 -10.79 2.70
N LYS A 119 -7.77 -11.40 2.70
CA LYS A 119 -7.37 -12.48 3.61
C LYS A 119 -6.27 -11.96 4.53
N VAL A 120 -6.39 -12.20 5.83
CA VAL A 120 -5.34 -11.90 6.81
C VAL A 120 -4.89 -13.19 7.46
N ALA A 121 -3.59 -13.46 7.45
CA ALA A 121 -2.98 -14.66 8.01
C ALA A 121 -1.71 -14.31 8.81
N SER A 122 -1.28 -15.26 9.64
CA SER A 122 0.03 -15.23 10.30
C SER A 122 1.17 -15.14 9.26
N MET A 123 2.35 -14.74 9.71
CA MET A 123 3.53 -14.59 8.84
C MET A 123 4.01 -15.89 8.19
N ASP A 124 3.83 -17.02 8.86
CA ASP A 124 4.11 -18.35 8.31
C ASP A 124 2.97 -18.87 7.40
N GLN A 125 1.87 -18.12 7.30
CA GLN A 125 0.65 -18.45 6.58
C GLN A 125 -0.02 -19.76 7.03
N CYS A 126 0.34 -20.27 8.22
CA CYS A 126 -0.29 -21.46 8.78
C CYS A 126 -1.69 -21.16 9.34
N ASP A 127 -1.87 -19.99 9.94
CA ASP A 127 -3.12 -19.59 10.58
C ASP A 127 -3.79 -18.45 9.80
N VAL A 128 -5.00 -18.72 9.28
CA VAL A 128 -5.84 -17.68 8.67
C VAL A 128 -6.71 -17.07 9.75
N LEU A 129 -6.44 -15.81 10.06
CA LEU A 129 -7.12 -15.05 11.13
C LEU A 129 -8.45 -14.50 10.63
N HIS A 130 -8.44 -13.87 9.45
CA HIS A 130 -9.62 -13.24 8.89
C HIS A 130 -9.75 -13.49 7.40
N ARG A 131 -11.00 -13.65 6.96
CA ARG A 131 -11.39 -13.59 5.56
C ARG A 131 -12.54 -12.62 5.45
N HIS A 132 -12.32 -11.54 4.70
CA HIS A 132 -13.30 -10.50 4.39
C HIS A 132 -13.71 -10.67 2.91
N PRO A 133 -14.80 -11.39 2.61
CA PRO A 133 -15.24 -11.60 1.24
C PRO A 133 -15.52 -10.27 0.54
N LEU A 134 -15.18 -10.18 -0.74
CA LEU A 134 -15.28 -8.92 -1.50
C LEU A 134 -16.70 -8.30 -1.43
N TYR A 135 -17.74 -9.12 -1.50
CA TYR A 135 -19.15 -8.67 -1.47
C TYR A 135 -19.63 -8.13 -0.10
N LEU A 136 -18.87 -8.38 0.97
CA LEU A 136 -19.17 -7.87 2.32
C LEU A 136 -18.36 -6.62 2.68
N ILE A 137 -17.37 -6.26 1.86
CA ILE A 137 -16.57 -5.07 2.07
C ILE A 137 -17.39 -3.86 1.62
N MET A 138 -17.73 -2.98 2.56
CA MET A 138 -18.44 -1.74 2.26
C MET A 138 -17.48 -0.65 1.79
N ARG A 139 -16.32 -0.56 2.45
CA ARG A 139 -15.30 0.45 2.15
C ARG A 139 -13.96 0.08 2.76
N MET A 140 -12.88 0.54 2.12
CA MET A 140 -11.55 0.61 2.72
C MET A 140 -11.01 2.03 2.61
N LEU A 141 -10.41 2.54 3.69
CA LEU A 141 -9.78 3.85 3.76
C LEU A 141 -8.32 3.71 4.17
N CYS A 142 -7.46 4.55 3.60
CA CYS A 142 -6.10 4.74 4.10
C CYS A 142 -5.91 6.21 4.53
N TYR A 143 -5.36 6.43 5.71
CA TYR A 143 -5.09 7.78 6.24
C TYR A 143 -3.88 7.78 7.19
N ASP A 144 -3.27 8.95 7.40
CA ASP A 144 -2.19 9.15 8.37
C ASP A 144 -2.75 9.12 9.80
N ASP A 145 -2.08 8.43 10.72
CA ASP A 145 -2.53 8.28 12.11
C ASP A 145 -2.51 9.58 12.93
N GLY A 146 -1.86 10.63 12.42
CA GLY A 146 -1.79 11.94 13.06
C GLY A 146 -0.91 11.97 14.32
N LEU A 147 -0.17 10.89 14.61
CA LEU A 147 0.69 10.79 15.81
C LEU A 147 2.11 11.32 15.57
N GLY A 148 2.39 11.83 14.37
CA GLY A 148 3.65 12.47 14.01
C GLY A 148 4.76 11.50 13.56
N ALA A 149 4.52 10.19 13.65
CA ALA A 149 5.45 9.17 13.15
C ALA A 149 5.27 8.85 11.65
N GLY A 150 4.27 9.46 11.00
CA GLY A 150 3.94 9.26 9.59
C GLY A 150 3.46 7.84 9.28
N LYS A 151 2.83 7.17 10.25
CA LYS A 151 2.26 5.83 10.04
C LYS A 151 0.91 5.97 9.39
N ASN A 152 0.59 5.01 8.52
CA ASN A 152 -0.65 5.00 7.77
C ASN A 152 -1.53 3.86 8.27
N LEU A 153 -2.76 4.19 8.63
CA LEU A 153 -3.78 3.24 9.02
C LEU A 153 -4.62 2.86 7.81
N LEU A 154 -4.97 1.59 7.74
CA LEU A 154 -5.91 1.02 6.80
C LEU A 154 -7.15 0.60 7.58
N ALA A 155 -8.26 1.30 7.38
CA ALA A 155 -9.54 1.00 7.98
C ALA A 155 -10.44 0.29 6.98
N LEU A 156 -10.78 -0.97 7.27
CA LEU A 156 -11.67 -1.79 6.47
C LEU A 156 -13.03 -1.89 7.17
N LYS A 157 -14.08 -1.35 6.54
CA LYS A 157 -15.46 -1.47 7.01
C LYS A 157 -16.14 -2.61 6.27
N THR A 158 -16.61 -3.60 7.01
CA THR A 158 -17.37 -4.75 6.48
C THR A 158 -18.77 -4.78 7.05
N THR A 159 -19.66 -5.50 6.38
CA THR A 159 -21.00 -5.82 6.90
C THR A 159 -21.21 -7.33 6.96
N ASP A 160 -22.28 -7.77 7.61
CA ASP A 160 -22.70 -9.16 7.63
C ASP A 160 -23.60 -9.50 6.42
N ALA A 161 -23.89 -10.78 6.25
CA ALA A 161 -24.70 -11.25 5.12
C ALA A 161 -26.15 -10.70 5.13
N LYS A 162 -26.66 -10.29 6.29
CA LYS A 162 -28.01 -9.69 6.43
C LYS A 162 -28.00 -8.17 6.34
N GLN A 163 -26.83 -7.55 6.25
CA GLN A 163 -26.65 -6.09 6.27
C GLN A 163 -27.31 -5.44 7.50
N GLN A 164 -27.16 -6.06 8.67
CA GLN A 164 -27.68 -5.61 9.95
C GLN A 164 -26.58 -5.14 10.90
N ASP A 165 -25.37 -5.65 10.73
CA ASP A 165 -24.24 -5.25 11.55
C ASP A 165 -23.09 -4.80 10.66
N CYS A 166 -22.28 -3.87 11.19
CA CYS A 166 -21.00 -3.52 10.58
C CYS A 166 -19.85 -3.81 11.53
N SER A 167 -18.67 -4.01 10.95
CA SER A 167 -17.43 -4.19 11.70
C SER A 167 -16.34 -3.36 11.04
N ILE A 168 -15.46 -2.82 11.87
CA ILE A 168 -14.34 -1.98 11.45
C ILE A 168 -13.07 -2.70 11.85
N TRP A 169 -12.20 -2.97 10.89
CA TRP A 169 -10.91 -3.62 11.08
C TRP A 169 -9.81 -2.61 10.78
N VAL A 170 -8.87 -2.44 11.70
CA VAL A 170 -7.80 -1.44 11.57
C VAL A 170 -6.45 -2.13 11.52
N TYR A 171 -5.69 -1.80 10.47
CA TYR A 171 -4.33 -2.29 10.25
C TYR A 171 -3.39 -1.10 10.11
N GLN A 172 -2.13 -1.27 10.47
CA GLN A 172 -1.07 -0.29 10.24
C GLN A 172 -0.16 -0.77 9.12
N CYS A 173 0.01 0.07 8.11
CA CYS A 173 0.93 -0.15 6.99
C CYS A 173 2.35 0.34 7.34
N SER A 174 3.34 -0.21 6.64
CA SER A 174 4.74 0.19 6.78
C SER A 174 5.01 1.59 6.21
N SER A 175 4.24 2.01 5.19
CA SER A 175 4.35 3.32 4.55
C SER A 175 3.04 3.74 3.87
N ALA A 176 2.95 5.02 3.47
CA ALA A 176 1.83 5.57 2.72
C ALA A 176 1.68 4.91 1.35
N GLU A 177 2.80 4.62 0.68
CA GLU A 177 2.83 3.95 -0.63
C GLU A 177 2.25 2.54 -0.54
N GLN A 178 2.56 1.81 0.53
CA GLN A 178 1.99 0.48 0.77
C GLN A 178 0.48 0.57 0.97
N ALA A 179 0.01 1.51 1.81
CA ALA A 179 -1.42 1.69 2.07
C ALA A 179 -2.19 2.03 0.77
N GLN A 180 -1.65 2.94 -0.05
CA GLN A 180 -2.22 3.29 -1.35
C GLN A 180 -2.20 2.12 -2.33
N ALA A 181 -1.15 1.31 -2.35
CA ALA A 181 -1.06 0.12 -3.19
C ALA A 181 -2.15 -0.91 -2.83
N ILE A 182 -2.39 -1.14 -1.53
CA ILE A 182 -3.46 -2.02 -1.04
C ILE A 182 -4.83 -1.51 -1.52
N CYS A 183 -5.12 -0.22 -1.35
CA CYS A 183 -6.35 0.42 -1.86
C CYS A 183 -6.50 0.24 -3.37
N LYS A 184 -5.44 0.46 -4.14
CA LYS A 184 -5.44 0.32 -5.60
C LYS A 184 -5.75 -1.11 -6.05
N VAL A 185 -5.16 -2.11 -5.40
CA VAL A 185 -5.43 -3.53 -5.73
C VAL A 185 -6.87 -3.90 -5.38
N LEU A 186 -7.40 -3.42 -4.26
CA LEU A 186 -8.80 -3.68 -3.89
C LEU A 186 -9.77 -3.01 -4.87
N SER A 187 -9.52 -1.76 -5.27
CA SER A 187 -10.31 -1.07 -6.30
C SER A 187 -10.31 -1.85 -7.62
N ALA A 188 -9.14 -2.29 -8.09
CA ALA A 188 -9.04 -3.10 -9.30
C ALA A 188 -9.78 -4.46 -9.17
N SER A 189 -9.82 -5.03 -7.96
CA SER A 189 -10.56 -6.27 -7.68
C SER A 189 -12.07 -6.06 -7.81
N PHE A 190 -12.61 -4.93 -7.31
CA PHE A 190 -14.01 -4.55 -7.54
C PHE A 190 -14.31 -4.34 -9.02
N ASP A 191 -13.46 -3.59 -9.74
CA ASP A 191 -13.65 -3.33 -11.17
C ASP A 191 -13.64 -4.62 -12.01
N CYS A 192 -12.75 -5.57 -11.67
CA CYS A 192 -12.66 -6.86 -12.34
C CYS A 192 -13.94 -7.69 -12.21
N VAL A 193 -14.53 -7.76 -11.01
CA VAL A 193 -15.77 -8.51 -10.79
C VAL A 193 -16.96 -7.86 -11.50
N LEU A 194 -17.02 -6.53 -11.53
CA LEU A 194 -18.10 -5.78 -12.20
C LEU A 194 -18.02 -5.83 -13.74
N THR A 195 -16.82 -6.01 -14.30
CA THR A 195 -16.61 -6.09 -15.76
C THR A 195 -16.70 -7.51 -16.31
N SER A 196 -16.57 -8.53 -15.45
CA SER A 196 -16.63 -9.95 -15.85
C SER A 196 -18.00 -10.39 -16.39
N GLU A 197 -19.09 -9.67 -16.12
CA GLU A 197 -20.43 -10.00 -16.63
C GLU A 197 -20.67 -9.56 -18.09
N LYS A 198 -19.72 -8.84 -18.72
CA LYS A 198 -19.87 -8.30 -20.08
C LYS A 198 -19.18 -9.13 -21.17
N SER A 199 -18.72 -10.35 -20.89
CA SER A 199 -18.00 -11.19 -21.85
C SER A 199 -18.67 -12.52 -22.14
#